data_AF-A0A3P1SCB5-F1
#
_entry.id   AF-A0A3P1SCB5-F1
#
_cell.length_a   1.000
_cell.length_b   1.000
_cell.length_c   1.000
_cell.angle_alpha   90.00
_cell.angle_beta   90.00
_cell.angle_gamma   90.00
#
_symmetry.space_group_name_H-M   'P 1'
#
loop_
_entity.id
_entity.type
_entity.pdbx_description
1 polymer ?
#
loop_
_entity_poly.entity_id
_entity_poly.type
_entity_poly.pdbx_seq_one_letter_code
_entity_poly.pdbx_strand_id
1 'polypeptide(L)' 'MLKNFKINKQGVSELMKSTPMQSVLSEKAKAIATRCGSGYETDIYIGKTRANASVGAKTKKAKRDNYK' A
#
# COMPACT_ATOMS: atom_id res chain seq x y z
N MET A 1 3.73 -2.18 35.50
CA MET A 1 2.99 -1.45 34.44
C MET A 1 3.61 -0.08 34.28
N LEU A 2 4.09 0.27 33.08
CA LEU A 2 4.58 1.62 32.80
C LEU A 2 3.43 2.61 33.01
N LYS A 3 3.51 3.45 34.05
CA LYS A 3 2.56 4.53 34.30
C LYS A 3 2.73 5.58 33.19
N ASN A 4 1.89 5.47 32.15
CA ASN A 4 1.60 6.48 31.14
C ASN A 4 2.58 6.65 29.95
N PHE A 5 2.91 5.56 29.24
CA PHE A 5 3.54 5.69 27.91
C PHE A 5 2.56 6.37 26.92
N LYS A 6 2.88 7.59 26.49
CA LYS A 6 2.11 8.34 25.48
C LYS A 6 2.76 8.19 24.11
N ILE A 7 2.04 7.59 23.17
CA ILE A 7 2.55 7.41 21.81
C ILE A 7 2.75 8.76 21.10
N ASN A 8 3.90 8.92 20.43
CA ASN A 8 4.14 10.04 19.54
C ASN A 8 3.35 9.84 18.23
N LYS A 9 2.09 10.26 18.22
CA LYS A 9 1.20 10.11 17.06
C LYS A 9 1.75 10.79 15.80
N GLN A 10 2.43 11.91 15.95
CA GLN A 10 3.04 12.63 14.83
C GLN A 10 4.21 11.84 14.24
N GLY A 11 5.15 11.41 15.07
CA GLY A 11 6.28 10.59 14.62
C GLY A 11 5.84 9.27 14.00
N VAL A 12 4.78 8.64 14.53
CA VAL A 12 4.18 7.44 13.90
C VAL A 12 3.60 7.78 12.52
N SER A 13 2.87 8.89 12.39
CA SER A 13 2.31 9.32 11.09
C SER A 13 3.42 9.62 10.07
N GLU A 14 4.50 10.28 10.48
CA GLU A 14 5.67 10.56 9.64
C GLU A 14 6.35 9.26 9.20
N LEU A 15 6.58 8.33 10.13
CA LEU A 15 7.11 7.00 9.83
C LEU A 15 6.22 6.24 8.82
N MET A 16 4.90 6.24 9.03
CA MET A 16 3.95 5.55 8.16
C MET A 16 3.81 6.18 6.77
N LYS A 17 4.25 7.43 6.57
CA LYS A 17 4.29 8.11 5.28
C LYS A 17 5.69 8.11 4.64
N SER A 18 6.70 7.64 5.36
CA SER A 18 8.10 7.73 4.94
C SER A 18 8.40 6.97 3.64
N THR A 19 9.45 7.38 2.94
CA THR A 19 9.92 6.71 1.71
C THR A 19 10.25 5.23 1.91
N PRO A 20 10.87 4.79 3.02
CA PRO A 20 11.03 3.36 3.31
C PRO A 20 9.70 2.62 3.41
N MET A 21 8.69 3.19 4.07
CA MET A 21 7.36 2.57 4.16
C MET A 21 6.71 2.45 2.78
N GLN A 22 6.81 3.49 1.95
CA GLN A 22 6.34 3.45 0.56
C GLN A 22 7.05 2.39 -0.27
N SER A 23 8.35 2.18 -0.04
CA SER A 23 9.16 1.18 -0.75
C SER A 23 8.70 -0.23 -0.41
N VAL A 24 8.49 -0.53 0.88
CA VAL A 24 7.94 -1.81 1.34
C VAL A 24 6.55 -2.05 0.75
N LEU A 25 5.67 -1.05 0.81
CA LEU A 25 4.31 -1.17 0.26
C LEU A 25 4.33 -1.40 -1.26
N SER A 26 5.24 -0.72 -1.98
CA SER A 26 5.43 -0.89 -3.43
C SER A 26 5.91 -2.29 -3.77
N GLU A 27 6.86 -2.85 -3.01
CA GLU A 27 7.34 -4.22 -3.20
C GLU A 27 6.21 -5.22 -3.03
N LYS A 28 5.40 -5.08 -1.98
CA LYS A 28 4.24 -5.95 -1.74
C LYS A 28 3.20 -5.83 -2.85
N ALA A 29 2.88 -4.62 -3.29
CA ALA A 29 1.93 -4.39 -4.38
C ALA A 29 2.43 -4.99 -5.70
N LYS A 30 3.72 -4.83 -6.02
CA LYS A 30 4.33 -5.45 -7.21
C LYS A 30 4.26 -6.97 -7.16
N ALA A 31 4.59 -7.57 -6.03
CA ALA A 31 4.50 -9.02 -5.85
C ALA A 31 3.06 -9.54 -6.07
N ILE A 32 2.05 -8.80 -5.61
CA ILE A 32 0.64 -9.12 -5.86
C ILE A 32 0.30 -8.96 -7.34
N ALA A 33 0.65 -7.83 -7.97
CA ALA A 33 0.37 -7.58 -9.38
C ALA A 33 1.02 -8.64 -10.30
N THR A 34 2.25 -9.06 -10.01
CA THR A 34 2.92 -10.16 -10.72
C THR A 34 2.15 -11.47 -10.59
N ARG A 35 1.60 -11.79 -9.40
CA ARG A 35 0.76 -12.97 -9.21
C ARG A 35 -0.57 -12.90 -9.96
N CYS A 36 -1.18 -11.72 -10.06
CA CYS A 36 -2.42 -11.51 -10.82
C CYS A 36 -2.19 -11.56 -12.34
N GLY A 37 -0.97 -11.30 -12.80
CA GLY A 37 -0.59 -11.39 -14.20
C GLY A 37 -0.88 -10.12 -15.00
N SER A 38 -0.92 -10.26 -16.33
CA SER A 38 -0.97 -9.11 -17.25
C SER A 38 -2.21 -8.25 -17.07
N GLY A 39 -2.02 -6.93 -16.99
CA GLY A 39 -3.11 -5.95 -17.00
C GLY A 39 -3.58 -5.49 -15.62
N TYR A 40 -2.86 -5.90 -14.56
CA TYR A 40 -2.92 -5.31 -13.23
C TYR A 40 -1.78 -4.29 -13.07
N GLU A 41 -2.12 -3.12 -12.53
CA GLU A 41 -1.16 -2.05 -12.23
C GLU A 41 -1.15 -1.77 -10.73
N THR A 42 -0.04 -1.19 -10.26
CA THR A 42 0.15 -0.78 -8.87
C THR A 42 0.23 0.73 -8.76
N ASP A 43 -0.32 1.30 -7.70
CA ASP A 43 -0.22 2.74 -7.43
C ASP A 43 0.04 3.00 -5.93
N ILE A 44 0.75 4.10 -5.63
CA ILE A 44 1.10 4.52 -4.27
C ILE A 44 0.44 5.86 -3.97
N TYR A 45 -0.30 5.91 -2.87
CA TYR A 45 -0.96 7.12 -2.40
C TYR A 45 -0.58 7.43 -0.95
N ILE A 46 -0.12 8.66 -0.70
CA ILE A 46 0.18 9.15 0.66
C ILE A 46 -1.07 9.83 1.21
N GLY A 47 -1.77 9.13 2.10
CA GLY A 47 -2.94 9.65 2.79
C GLY A 47 -2.59 10.49 4.01
N LYS A 48 -3.62 10.94 4.72
CA LYS A 48 -3.49 11.85 5.89
C LYS A 48 -2.57 11.32 6.98
N THR A 49 -2.58 10.02 7.24
CA THR A 49 -1.83 9.39 8.35
C THR A 49 -0.87 8.28 7.94
N ARG A 50 -0.89 7.85 6.67
CA ARG A 50 -0.14 6.68 6.19
C ARG A 50 -0.04 6.66 4.68
N ALA A 51 0.98 6.00 4.14
CA ALA A 51 1.01 5.59 2.75
C ALA A 51 0.18 4.31 2.54
N ASN A 52 -0.44 4.21 1.37
CA ASN A 52 -1.17 3.04 0.90
C ASN A 52 -0.62 2.64 -0.47
N ALA A 53 -0.57 1.33 -0.73
CA ALA A 53 -0.39 0.80 -2.08
C ALA A 53 -1.67 0.11 -2.52
N SER A 54 -2.04 0.31 -3.78
CA SER A 54 -3.19 -0.34 -4.40
C SER A 54 -2.75 -1.17 -5.59
N VAL A 55 -3.50 -2.24 -5.85
CA VAL A 55 -3.36 -3.09 -7.03
C VAL A 55 -4.70 -3.13 -7.73
N GLY A 56 -4.75 -2.76 -9.00
CA GLY A 56 -5.99 -2.60 -9.73
C GLY A 56 -5.93 -3.18 -11.13
N ALA A 57 -7.01 -3.84 -11.55
CA ALA A 57 -7.19 -4.30 -12.91
C ALA A 57 -7.49 -3.12 -13.86
N LYS A 58 -6.62 -2.88 -14.83
CA LYS A 58 -6.74 -1.75 -15.77
C LYS A 58 -7.27 -2.19 -17.13
N THR A 59 -6.86 -3.37 -17.59
CA THR A 59 -7.34 -3.92 -18.86
C THR A 59 -8.73 -4.54 -18.73
N LYS A 60 -9.51 -4.52 -19.81
CA LYS A 60 -10.83 -5.19 -19.87
C LYS A 60 -10.72 -6.68 -19.52
N LYS A 61 -9.62 -7.34 -19.93
CA LYS A 61 -9.35 -8.75 -19.63
C LYS A 61 -9.15 -8.95 -18.13
N ALA A 62 -8.25 -8.19 -17.51
CA ALA A 62 -7.98 -8.26 -16.07
C ALA A 62 -9.22 -7.92 -15.23
N LYS A 63 -10.02 -6.93 -15.65
CA LYS A 63 -11.27 -6.60 -14.95
C LYS A 63 -12.24 -7.78 -14.96
N ARG A 64 -12.48 -8.38 -16.12
CA ARG A 64 -13.35 -9.57 -16.23
C ARG A 64 -12.84 -10.75 -15.42
N ASP A 65 -11.52 -10.94 -15.38
CA ASP A 65 -10.90 -11.99 -14.56
C ASP A 65 -11.12 -11.73 -13.06
N ASN A 66 -10.96 -10.49 -12.62
CA ASN A 66 -11.17 -10.06 -11.24
C ASN A 66 -12.64 -10.12 -10.76
N TYR A 67 -13.61 -10.12 -11.69
CA TYR A 67 -15.04 -10.20 -11.36
C TYR A 67 -15.60 -11.62 -11.32
N LYS A 68 -14.78 -12.63 -11.67
CA LYS A 68 -15.16 -14.04 -11.54
C LYS A 68 -14.97 -14.52 -10.11
#